data_AF-A0A7X8VLD3-F1
#
_entry.id   AF-A0A7X8VLD3-F1
#
_cell.length_a   1.000
_cell.length_b   1.000
_cell.length_c   1.000
_cell.angle_alpha   90.00
_cell.angle_beta   90.00
_cell.angle_gamma   90.00
#
_symmetry.space_group_name_H-M   'P 1'
#
loop_
_entity.id
_entity.type
_entity.pdbx_description
1 polymer ?
#
loop_
_entity_poly.entity_id
_entity_poly.type
_entity_poly.pdbx_seq_one_letter_code
_entity_poly.pdbx_strand_id
1 'polypeptide(L)'
;MFWESYTIRAHYLDDSGQVYYTIINPGSAYFGGDDYHFKVQIEDNASLLLTGQSATKIYKTPENYSLQDFDVELRHGAVFEYIPDQLIAYEDAIYAQYMNVKMDPTASLLTVEIITPGWAPDGSLFRFDEVRMRTAVQGGENLTVVDNLPMPP
;
A
#
# COMPACT_ATOMS: atom_id res chain seq x y z
N MET A 1 7.70 13.58 19.58
CA MET A 1 6.41 12.87 19.66
C MET A 1 6.73 11.41 19.44
N PHE A 2 6.37 10.57 20.39
CA PHE A 2 6.79 9.17 20.43
C PHE A 2 6.01 8.38 19.38
N TRP A 3 6.71 7.69 18.49
CA TRP A 3 6.11 6.77 17.52
C TRP A 3 5.89 5.44 18.23
N GLU A 4 4.67 5.18 18.68
CA GLU A 4 4.28 3.83 19.10
C GLU A 4 4.16 2.95 17.86
N SER A 5 5.13 2.05 17.68
CA SER A 5 5.02 0.95 16.74
C SER A 5 3.98 -0.01 17.30
N TYR A 6 2.75 0.00 16.78
CA TYR A 6 1.77 -1.04 17.06
C TYR A 6 2.38 -2.38 16.62
N THR A 7 2.87 -3.17 17.57
CA THR A 7 3.44 -4.48 17.26
C THR A 7 2.28 -5.42 16.97
N ILE A 8 2.05 -5.65 15.68
CA ILE A 8 1.08 -6.64 15.23
C ILE A 8 1.76 -8.00 15.39
N ARG A 9 1.08 -8.94 16.04
CA ARG A 9 1.63 -10.26 16.31
C ARG A 9 1.83 -10.99 14.97
N ALA A 10 2.96 -11.68 14.84
CA ALA A 10 3.17 -12.57 13.70
C ALA A 10 2.12 -13.68 13.70
N HIS A 11 1.47 -13.88 12.56
CA HIS A 11 0.63 -15.04 12.31
C HIS A 11 1.28 -15.94 11.27
N TYR A 12 0.91 -17.22 11.27
CA TYR A 12 1.31 -18.20 10.27
C TYR A 12 0.03 -18.89 9.82
N LEU A 13 -0.28 -18.76 8.53
CA LEU A 13 -1.55 -19.26 7.98
C LEU A 13 -1.49 -20.74 7.64
N ASP A 14 -0.28 -21.28 7.47
CA ASP A 14 0.00 -22.68 7.15
C ASP A 14 1.42 -23.07 7.63
N ASP A 15 1.87 -24.26 7.22
CA ASP A 15 3.18 -24.82 7.58
C ASP A 15 4.34 -24.35 6.66
N SER A 16 4.12 -23.39 5.75
CA SER A 16 5.17 -22.87 4.86
C SER A 16 6.25 -22.07 5.59
N GLY A 17 5.94 -21.57 6.79
CA GLY A 17 6.79 -20.66 7.54
C GLY A 17 6.73 -19.20 7.07
N GLN A 18 5.87 -18.87 6.09
CA GLN A 18 5.61 -17.48 5.71
C GLN A 18 4.95 -16.73 6.86
N VAL A 19 5.53 -15.58 7.21
CA VAL A 19 4.95 -14.71 8.23
C VAL A 19 3.81 -13.91 7.61
N TYR A 20 2.70 -13.82 8.32
CA TYR A 20 1.57 -12.96 8.00
C TYR A 20 1.51 -11.79 8.98
N TYR A 21 1.48 -10.57 8.44
CA TYR A 21 1.20 -9.35 9.19
C TYR A 21 0.04 -8.57 8.56
N THR A 22 -0.74 -7.95 9.43
CA THR A 22 -1.69 -6.90 9.06
C THR A 22 -1.02 -5.56 9.28
N ILE A 23 -1.34 -4.53 8.50
CA ILE A 23 -1.04 -3.13 8.80
C ILE A 23 -2.29 -2.51 9.41
N ILE A 24 -2.13 -1.84 10.55
CA ILE A 24 -3.21 -1.15 11.24
C ILE A 24 -3.01 0.35 11.10
N ASN A 25 -3.99 1.02 10.49
CA ASN A 25 -4.12 2.47 10.61
C ASN A 25 -5.06 2.79 11.78
N PRO A 26 -4.57 3.42 12.87
CA PRO A 26 -5.39 3.70 14.06
C PRO A 26 -6.52 4.70 13.81
N GLY A 27 -6.42 5.54 12.78
CA GLY A 27 -7.44 6.54 12.41
C GLY A 27 -8.67 5.97 11.69
N SER A 28 -8.66 4.68 11.35
CA SER A 28 -9.69 4.00 10.53
C SER A 28 -9.88 4.55 9.10
N ALA A 29 -9.18 5.63 8.74
CA ALA A 29 -9.19 6.30 7.46
C ALA A 29 -8.03 7.29 7.34
N TYR A 30 -7.76 7.75 6.13
CA TYR A 30 -6.75 8.77 5.83
C TYR A 30 -7.46 10.12 5.68
N PHE A 31 -6.85 11.16 6.25
CA PHE A 31 -7.34 12.53 6.20
C PHE A 31 -6.37 13.43 5.44
N GLY A 32 -6.84 14.62 5.03
CA GLY A 32 -5.97 15.60 4.38
C GLY A 32 -4.77 15.97 5.26
N GLY A 33 -3.57 15.82 4.71
CA GLY A 33 -2.29 16.01 5.39
C GLY A 33 -1.68 14.75 5.99
N ASP A 34 -2.38 13.61 5.95
CA ASP A 34 -1.80 12.33 6.37
C ASP A 34 -0.75 11.86 5.38
N ASP A 35 0.39 11.41 5.92
CA ASP A 35 1.52 10.91 5.14
C ASP A 35 2.11 9.66 5.82
N TYR A 36 1.92 8.50 5.19
CA TYR A 36 2.32 7.20 5.73
C TYR A 36 3.49 6.61 4.93
N HIS A 37 4.63 6.45 5.59
CA HIS A 37 5.85 5.88 5.02
C HIS A 37 6.11 4.48 5.58
N PHE A 38 6.10 3.48 4.71
CA PHE A 38 6.37 2.09 5.03
C PHE A 38 7.71 1.67 4.42
N LYS A 39 8.63 1.21 5.28
CA LYS A 39 9.85 0.56 4.84
C LYS A 39 9.75 -0.94 5.11
N VAL A 40 9.84 -1.73 4.05
CA VAL A 40 9.74 -3.19 4.11
C VAL A 40 11.04 -3.79 3.59
N GLN A 41 11.73 -4.56 4.43
CA GLN A 41 12.95 -5.28 4.04
C GLN A 41 12.75 -6.76 4.31
N ILE A 42 12.82 -7.58 3.25
CA ILE A 42 12.68 -9.03 3.34
C ILE A 42 14.05 -9.65 3.08
N GLU A 43 14.58 -10.26 4.13
CA GLU A 43 15.92 -10.85 4.14
C GLU A 43 16.01 -12.15 3.31
N ASP A 44 17.24 -12.67 3.16
CA ASP A 44 17.51 -13.84 2.34
C ASP A 44 16.60 -15.03 2.70
N ASN A 45 15.90 -15.56 1.69
CA ASN A 45 14.96 -16.68 1.79
C ASN A 45 13.81 -16.47 2.81
N ALA A 46 13.55 -15.25 3.25
CA ALA A 46 12.41 -14.92 4.08
C ALA A 46 11.16 -14.71 3.23
N SER A 47 9.99 -14.97 3.83
CA SER A 47 8.70 -14.85 3.17
C SER A 47 7.71 -14.08 4.03
N LEU A 48 7.13 -13.02 3.48
CA LEU A 48 6.14 -12.16 4.13
C LEU A 48 4.88 -12.03 3.28
N LEU A 49 3.73 -12.27 3.90
CA LEU A 49 2.43 -11.76 3.46
C LEU A 49 2.03 -10.58 4.34
N LEU A 50 1.83 -9.42 3.71
CA LEU A 50 1.38 -8.19 4.33
C LEU A 50 0.01 -7.79 3.77
N THR A 51 -0.93 -7.45 4.65
CA THR A 51 -2.27 -7.01 4.26
C THR A 51 -2.75 -5.83 5.09
N GLY A 52 -3.88 -5.23 4.70
CA GLY A 52 -4.57 -4.20 5.49
C GLY A 52 -5.59 -4.81 6.46
N GLN A 53 -5.98 -4.06 7.50
CA GLN A 53 -7.02 -4.49 8.44
C GLN A 53 -8.43 -4.51 7.81
N SER A 54 -8.67 -3.59 6.89
CA SER A 54 -9.94 -3.40 6.19
C SER A 54 -9.70 -2.52 4.96
N ALA A 55 -10.77 -2.25 4.21
CA ALA A 55 -10.77 -1.23 3.16
C ALA A 55 -10.14 0.09 3.63
N THR A 56 -9.20 0.62 2.85
CA THR A 56 -8.58 1.92 3.10
C THR A 56 -9.54 3.00 2.63
N LYS A 57 -10.01 3.84 3.54
CA LYS A 57 -10.89 4.97 3.23
C LYS A 57 -10.08 6.23 3.17
N ILE A 58 -10.24 7.00 2.11
CA ILE A 58 -9.71 8.35 2.00
C ILE A 58 -10.88 9.32 2.16
N TYR A 59 -10.89 10.08 3.24
CA TYR A 59 -11.91 11.12 3.45
C TYR A 59 -11.57 12.35 2.60
N LYS A 60 -12.53 13.30 2.52
CA LYS A 60 -12.32 14.63 1.93
C LYS A 60 -10.99 15.23 2.38
N THR A 61 -10.23 15.77 1.43
CA THR A 61 -8.91 16.38 1.71
C THR A 61 -8.93 17.87 1.34
N PRO A 62 -9.68 18.71 2.08
CA PRO A 62 -9.76 20.14 1.75
C PRO A 62 -8.38 20.78 1.80
N GLU A 63 -8.01 21.47 0.70
CA GLU A 63 -6.74 22.20 0.55
C GLU A 63 -5.46 21.34 0.71
N ASN A 64 -5.58 20.01 0.71
CA ASN A 64 -4.46 19.09 0.94
C ASN A 64 -4.68 17.75 0.22
N TYR A 65 -3.81 16.77 0.48
CA TYR A 65 -3.90 15.40 -0.02
C TYR A 65 -3.53 14.42 1.09
N SER A 66 -3.71 13.13 0.84
CA SER A 66 -3.14 12.06 1.67
C SER A 66 -2.19 11.20 0.86
N LEU A 67 -1.15 10.68 1.52
CA LEU A 67 -0.05 9.96 0.88
C LEU A 67 0.23 8.63 1.56
N GLN A 68 0.53 7.62 0.75
CA GLN A 68 1.11 6.37 1.18
C GLN A 68 2.33 6.02 0.33
N ASP A 69 3.47 5.85 0.98
CA ASP A 69 4.73 5.48 0.35
C ASP A 69 5.21 4.13 0.89
N PHE A 70 5.54 3.22 -0.02
CA PHE A 70 6.22 1.96 0.25
C PHE A 70 7.62 1.97 -0.37
N ASP A 71 8.63 1.80 0.47
CA ASP A 71 10.00 1.48 0.07
C ASP A 71 10.30 0.02 0.42
N VAL A 72 10.41 -0.82 -0.61
CA VAL A 72 10.53 -2.27 -0.46
C VAL A 72 11.90 -2.75 -0.96
N GLU A 73 12.56 -3.58 -0.16
CA GLU A 73 13.81 -4.26 -0.52
C GLU A 73 13.67 -5.78 -0.35
N LEU A 74 13.84 -6.52 -1.44
CA LEU A 74 13.75 -7.99 -1.46
C LEU A 74 15.12 -8.59 -1.75
N ARG A 75 15.65 -9.34 -0.79
CA ARG A 75 16.95 -9.99 -0.88
C ARG A 75 16.89 -11.34 -1.62
N HIS A 76 17.98 -12.10 -1.60
CA HIS A 76 18.10 -13.34 -2.36
C HIS A 76 17.00 -14.34 -1.95
N GLY A 77 16.24 -14.85 -2.92
CA GLY A 77 15.15 -15.80 -2.68
C GLY A 77 14.00 -15.27 -1.80
N ALA A 78 13.93 -13.97 -1.54
CA ALA A 78 12.90 -13.37 -0.72
C ALA A 78 11.53 -13.41 -1.42
N VAL A 79 10.46 -13.57 -0.65
CA VAL A 79 9.07 -13.52 -1.13
C VAL A 79 8.32 -12.44 -0.38
N PHE A 80 7.70 -11.52 -1.13
CA PHE A 80 6.80 -10.51 -0.58
C PHE A 80 5.47 -10.51 -1.31
N GLU A 81 4.41 -10.69 -0.52
CA GLU A 81 3.03 -10.59 -0.97
C GLU A 81 2.37 -9.41 -0.27
N TYR A 82 1.95 -8.39 -1.02
CA TYR A 82 1.14 -7.29 -0.51
C TYR A 82 -0.26 -7.36 -1.10
N ILE A 83 -1.22 -7.75 -0.26
CA ILE A 83 -2.61 -7.98 -0.69
C ILE A 83 -3.54 -7.17 0.22
N PRO A 84 -3.71 -5.87 -0.01
CA PRO A 84 -4.63 -5.03 0.77
C PRO A 84 -6.10 -5.25 0.34
N ASP A 85 -7.01 -4.81 1.21
CA ASP A 85 -8.41 -4.60 0.84
C ASP A 85 -8.57 -3.37 -0.10
N GLN A 86 -9.80 -3.15 -0.55
CA GLN A 86 -10.17 -2.08 -1.47
C GLN A 86 -9.90 -0.65 -0.95
N LEU A 87 -9.44 0.23 -1.86
CA LEU A 87 -9.38 1.67 -1.66
C LEU A 87 -10.75 2.31 -1.97
N ILE A 88 -11.24 3.13 -1.04
CA ILE A 88 -12.48 3.90 -1.16
C ILE A 88 -12.16 5.38 -0.97
N ALA A 89 -12.01 6.12 -2.07
CA ALA A 89 -11.85 7.57 -2.04
C ALA A 89 -13.22 8.26 -1.99
N TYR A 90 -13.41 9.15 -1.02
CA TYR A 90 -14.66 9.89 -0.86
C TYR A 90 -14.70 11.06 -1.85
N GLU A 91 -15.88 11.66 -2.00
CA GLU A 91 -16.00 12.93 -2.71
C GLU A 91 -14.94 13.94 -2.23
N ASP A 92 -14.39 14.75 -3.14
CA ASP A 92 -13.37 15.78 -2.86
C ASP A 92 -12.06 15.24 -2.22
N ALA A 93 -11.75 13.96 -2.39
CA ALA A 93 -10.49 13.36 -1.90
C ALA A 93 -9.37 13.45 -2.94
N ILE A 94 -8.16 13.76 -2.48
CA ILE A 94 -6.90 13.69 -3.23
C ILE A 94 -6.00 12.67 -2.52
N TYR A 95 -5.63 11.61 -3.23
CA TYR A 95 -4.80 10.53 -2.72
C TYR A 95 -3.68 10.15 -3.68
N ALA A 96 -2.49 9.92 -3.13
CA ALA A 96 -1.39 9.32 -3.86
C ALA A 96 -0.84 8.10 -3.12
N GLN A 97 -0.51 7.07 -3.89
CA GLN A 97 0.17 5.86 -3.44
C GLN A 97 1.39 5.60 -4.32
N TYR A 98 2.54 5.37 -3.70
CA TYR A 98 3.73 4.94 -4.40
C TYR A 98 4.30 3.67 -3.77
N MET A 99 4.73 2.73 -4.61
CA MET A 99 5.50 1.56 -4.20
C MET A 99 6.78 1.50 -5.04
N ASN A 100 7.92 1.69 -4.39
CA ASN A 100 9.23 1.54 -5.00
C ASN A 100 9.86 0.25 -4.48
N VAL A 101 10.08 -0.71 -5.38
CA VAL A 101 10.64 -2.02 -5.04
C VAL A 101 12.02 -2.16 -5.65
N LYS A 102 12.99 -2.56 -4.83
CA LYS A 102 14.30 -3.06 -5.27
C LYS A 102 14.37 -4.53 -4.95
N MET A 103 14.62 -5.37 -5.94
CA MET A 103 14.62 -6.81 -5.73
C MET A 103 15.80 -7.53 -6.39
N ASP A 104 16.30 -8.53 -5.69
CA ASP A 104 17.23 -9.51 -6.25
C ASP A 104 16.56 -10.28 -7.41
N PRO A 105 17.30 -10.68 -8.47
CA PRO A 105 16.73 -11.44 -9.58
C PRO A 105 16.06 -12.77 -9.21
N THR A 106 16.36 -13.31 -8.02
CA THR A 106 15.77 -14.56 -7.50
C THR A 106 14.58 -14.33 -6.58
N ALA A 107 14.28 -13.08 -6.21
CA ALA A 107 13.15 -12.74 -5.35
C ALA A 107 11.81 -12.79 -6.10
N SER A 108 10.72 -12.83 -5.35
CA SER A 108 9.34 -12.81 -5.87
C SER A 108 8.52 -11.72 -5.19
N LEU A 109 7.78 -10.97 -6.01
CA LEU A 109 6.83 -9.95 -5.58
C LEU A 109 5.44 -10.30 -6.12
N LEU A 110 4.44 -10.31 -5.22
CA LEU A 110 3.02 -10.26 -5.58
C LEU A 110 2.44 -9.01 -4.94
N THR A 111 1.80 -8.15 -5.74
CA THR A 111 1.08 -6.98 -5.22
C THR A 111 -0.27 -6.85 -5.90
N VAL A 112 -1.26 -6.37 -5.17
CA VAL A 112 -2.63 -6.15 -5.66
C VAL A 112 -3.08 -4.74 -5.30
N GLU A 113 -3.71 -4.06 -6.25
CA GLU A 113 -4.37 -2.77 -6.03
C GLU A 113 -5.84 -2.89 -6.44
N ILE A 114 -6.75 -2.64 -5.50
CA ILE A 114 -8.21 -2.70 -5.72
C ILE A 114 -8.77 -1.31 -5.48
N ILE A 115 -9.27 -0.66 -6.53
CA ILE A 115 -9.85 0.70 -6.46
C ILE A 115 -11.35 0.62 -6.70
N THR A 116 -12.13 1.18 -5.79
CA THR A 116 -13.58 1.33 -5.97
C THR A 116 -13.91 2.62 -6.72
N PRO A 117 -15.13 2.76 -7.29
CA PRO A 117 -15.60 4.02 -7.83
C PRO A 117 -15.74 5.17 -6.82
N GLY A 118 -15.41 4.95 -5.54
CA GLY A 118 -15.48 5.94 -4.48
C GLY A 118 -16.82 5.98 -3.74
N TRP A 119 -16.99 7.00 -2.90
CA TRP A 119 -18.20 7.23 -2.11
C TRP A 119 -18.62 8.69 -2.13
N ALA A 120 -19.91 8.94 -2.36
CA ALA A 120 -20.53 10.26 -2.24
C ALA A 120 -21.90 10.15 -1.55
N PRO A 121 -22.37 11.18 -0.82
CA PRO A 121 -23.66 11.16 -0.12
C PRO A 121 -24.87 10.93 -1.03
N ASP A 122 -24.79 11.39 -2.28
CA ASP A 122 -25.84 11.22 -3.30
C ASP A 122 -25.72 9.92 -4.11
N GLY A 123 -24.68 9.11 -3.84
CA GLY A 123 -24.40 7.87 -4.55
C GLY A 123 -23.77 8.06 -5.93
N SER A 124 -23.41 9.28 -6.33
CA SER A 124 -22.65 9.49 -7.55
C SER A 124 -21.26 8.87 -7.45
N LEU A 125 -20.78 8.33 -8.56
CA LEU A 125 -19.50 7.63 -8.64
C LEU A 125 -18.41 8.60 -9.12
N PHE A 126 -17.16 8.30 -8.78
CA PHE A 126 -15.96 9.05 -9.20
C PHE A 126 -16.02 10.54 -8.81
N ARG A 127 -16.36 10.80 -7.54
CA ARG A 127 -16.46 12.17 -6.99
C ARG A 127 -15.20 12.65 -6.27
N PHE A 128 -14.18 11.81 -6.17
CA PHE A 128 -12.87 12.23 -5.67
C PHE A 128 -12.21 13.17 -6.69
N ASP A 129 -11.26 13.99 -6.22
CA ASP A 129 -10.55 14.95 -7.07
C ASP A 129 -9.37 14.30 -7.80
N GLU A 130 -8.62 13.42 -7.13
CA GLU A 130 -7.56 12.62 -7.75
C GLU A 130 -7.26 11.36 -6.93
N VAL A 131 -7.11 10.23 -7.60
CA VAL A 131 -6.44 9.05 -7.07
C VAL A 131 -5.25 8.73 -7.96
N ARG A 132 -4.05 8.66 -7.41
CA ARG A 132 -2.84 8.27 -8.14
C ARG A 132 -2.20 7.07 -7.49
N MET A 133 -1.92 6.05 -8.28
CA MET A 133 -1.12 4.91 -7.86
C MET A 133 0.07 4.72 -8.80
N ARG A 134 1.24 4.42 -8.23
CA ARG A 134 2.41 4.10 -9.03
C ARG A 134 3.24 3.03 -8.35
N THR A 135 3.46 1.93 -9.06
CA THR A 135 4.38 0.87 -8.65
C THR A 135 5.58 0.86 -9.58
N ALA A 136 6.78 0.89 -9.03
CA ALA A 136 8.04 0.81 -9.78
C ALA A 136 8.93 -0.26 -9.20
N VAL A 137 9.33 -1.22 -10.03
CA VAL A 137 10.17 -2.36 -9.64
C VAL A 137 11.51 -2.27 -10.36
N GLN A 138 12.58 -2.29 -9.57
CA GLN A 138 13.96 -2.34 -10.02
C GLN A 138 14.53 -3.75 -9.76
N GLY A 139 14.97 -4.42 -10.83
CA GLY A 139 15.69 -5.69 -10.76
C GLY A 139 17.17 -5.47 -11.09
N GLY A 140 18.06 -5.68 -10.11
CA GLY A 140 19.46 -5.29 -10.24
C GLY A 140 19.60 -3.77 -10.42
N GLU A 141 20.32 -3.32 -11.45
CA GLU A 141 20.50 -1.88 -11.73
C GLU A 141 19.36 -1.28 -12.58
N ASN A 142 18.49 -2.10 -13.16
CA ASN A 142 17.53 -1.67 -14.17
C ASN A 142 16.11 -1.56 -13.62
N LEU A 143 15.37 -0.54 -14.05
CA LEU A 143 13.94 -0.46 -13.86
C LEU A 143 13.25 -1.47 -14.79
N THR A 144 12.60 -2.48 -14.23
CA THR A 144 12.04 -3.61 -14.98
C THR A 144 10.53 -3.50 -15.18
N VAL A 145 9.80 -2.96 -14.20
CA VAL A 145 8.35 -2.77 -14.27
C VAL A 145 7.99 -1.38 -13.75
N VAL A 146 7.08 -0.71 -14.47
CA VAL A 146 6.41 0.50 -13.98
C VAL A 146 4.93 0.37 -14.31
N ASP A 147 4.12 0.51 -13.29
CA ASP A 147 2.71 0.83 -13.41
C ASP A 147 2.47 2.26 -12.87
N ASN A 148 1.65 3.04 -13.57
CA ASN A 148 1.36 4.42 -13.19
C ASN A 148 -0.07 4.76 -13.61
N LEU A 149 -0.96 4.76 -12.63
CA LEU A 149 -2.39 4.93 -12.76
C LEU A 149 -2.83 6.27 -12.14
N PRO A 150 -2.91 7.35 -12.92
CA PRO A 150 -3.63 8.55 -12.54
C PRO A 150 -5.14 8.39 -12.84
N MET A 151 -5.97 8.65 -11.84
CA MET A 151 -7.43 8.71 -11.96
C MET A 151 -7.89 10.12 -11.59
N PRO A 152 -8.00 11.02 -12.58
CA PRO A 152 -8.67 12.31 -12.40
C PRO A 152 -10.19 12.10 -12.23
N PRO A 153 -10.96 13.17 -11.98
CA PRO A 153 -12.42 13.09 -11.83
C PRO A 153 -13.13 12.57 -13.09
#